data_AF-A0A1M7DL66-F1
#
_entry.id   AF-A0A1M7DL66-F1
#
_cell.length_a   1.000
_cell.length_b   1.000
_cell.length_c   1.000
_cell.angle_alpha   90.00
_cell.angle_beta   90.00
_cell.angle_gamma   90.00
#
_symmetry.space_group_name_H-M   'P 1'
#
loop_
_entity.id
_entity.type
_entity.pdbx_description
1 polymer ?
#
loop_
_entity_poly.entity_id
_entity_poly.type
_entity_poly.pdbx_seq_one_letter_code
_entity_poly.pdbx_strand_id
1 'polypeptide(L)'
;MAALVSLRVKHVELSEKSVTQNPREVATKFGKSIDTFFAKGFEEAEEVLAAWITHLDEIALYGPGDPIFPATAIAAQSNTGFKADGFERSPWKSTEPVRKIVNGAFARAGLPNFGPHAFRHMLARHAANTSKSVAEFVANSQNLGHTDVLTTLRSYGQISRERQRELITGRKPDE
;
A
#
# COMPACT_ATOMS: atom_id res chain seq x y z
N MET A 1 5.05 4.63 4.54
CA MET A 1 4.30 4.44 5.79
C MET A 1 3.80 5.77 6.36
N ALA A 2 4.64 6.80 6.51
CA ALA A 2 4.17 8.13 6.94
C ALA A 2 3.10 8.74 5.99
N ALA A 3 3.27 8.56 4.67
CA ALA A 3 2.27 9.00 3.69
C ALA A 3 0.89 8.36 3.90
N LEU A 4 0.83 7.04 4.15
CA LEU A 4 -0.42 6.29 4.37
C LEU A 4 -1.26 6.89 5.51
N VAL A 5 -0.61 7.23 6.61
CA VAL A 5 -1.27 7.76 7.82
C VAL A 5 -1.76 9.20 7.64
N SER A 6 -1.19 9.94 6.68
CA SER A 6 -1.58 11.33 6.39
C SER A 6 -2.54 11.46 5.21
N LEU A 7 -2.98 10.36 4.60
CA LEU A 7 -3.96 10.38 3.52
C LEU A 7 -5.33 10.83 4.03
N ARG A 8 -6.04 11.59 3.20
CA ARG A 8 -7.41 12.05 3.39
C ARG A 8 -8.28 11.46 2.29
N VAL A 9 -9.59 11.45 2.49
CA VAL A 9 -10.54 10.90 1.52
C VAL A 9 -10.35 11.53 0.13
N LYS A 10 -10.17 12.86 0.04
CA LYS A 10 -9.94 13.59 -1.22
C LYS A 10 -8.68 13.20 -2.01
N HIS A 11 -7.76 12.44 -1.41
CA HIS A 11 -6.53 12.01 -2.09
C HIS A 11 -6.72 10.74 -2.91
N VAL A 12 -7.85 10.05 -2.77
CA VAL A 12 -8.15 8.81 -3.50
C VAL A 12 -9.26 9.08 -4.51
N GLU A 13 -9.00 8.78 -5.78
CA GLU A 13 -9.99 8.81 -6.85
C GLU A 13 -10.23 7.38 -7.35
N LEU A 14 -11.38 6.81 -6.97
CA LEU A 14 -11.71 5.41 -7.27
C LEU A 14 -11.96 5.18 -8.76
N SER A 15 -12.51 6.17 -9.48
CA SER A 15 -12.78 6.05 -10.91
C SER A 15 -11.49 5.99 -11.74
N GLU A 16 -10.53 6.85 -11.43
CA GLU A 16 -9.19 6.87 -12.02
C GLU A 16 -8.24 5.83 -11.40
N LYS A 17 -8.67 5.11 -10.36
CA LYS A 17 -7.85 4.18 -9.58
C LYS A 17 -6.53 4.81 -9.13
N SER A 18 -6.59 6.02 -8.62
CA SER A 18 -5.40 6.82 -8.32
C SER A 18 -5.37 7.35 -6.88
N VAL A 19 -4.14 7.58 -6.41
CA VAL A 19 -3.85 8.27 -5.15
C VAL A 19 -2.87 9.39 -5.43
N THR A 20 -3.29 10.62 -5.14
CA THR A 20 -2.48 11.83 -5.29
C THR A 20 -2.02 12.32 -3.93
N GLN A 21 -0.71 12.33 -3.71
CA GLN A 21 -0.09 12.81 -2.49
C GLN A 21 0.49 14.21 -2.72
N ASN A 22 -0.26 15.24 -2.32
CA ASN A 22 0.24 16.61 -2.37
C ASN A 22 1.21 16.86 -1.19
N PRO A 23 2.45 17.31 -1.43
CA PRO A 23 3.44 17.57 -0.39
C PRO A 23 3.02 18.64 0.62
N ARG A 24 2.02 19.48 0.31
CA ARG A 24 1.47 20.47 1.24
C ARG A 24 0.52 19.87 2.28
N GLU A 25 0.03 18.67 2.04
CA GLU A 25 -1.05 18.05 2.85
C GLU A 25 -0.74 16.62 3.31
N VAL A 26 0.26 15.96 2.69
CA VAL A 26 0.69 14.59 2.95
C VAL A 26 2.20 14.56 3.16
N ALA A 27 2.68 13.74 4.08
CA ALA A 27 4.11 13.51 4.27
C ALA A 27 4.70 12.73 3.08
N THR A 28 5.13 13.45 2.04
CA THR A 28 5.75 12.88 0.85
C THR A 28 7.26 12.72 1.01
N LYS A 29 7.85 11.81 0.23
CA LYS A 29 9.30 11.68 0.12
C LYS A 29 9.81 12.85 -0.73
N PHE A 30 10.73 13.66 -0.20
CA PHE A 30 11.37 14.80 -0.89
C PHE A 30 10.46 15.99 -1.27
N GLY A 31 9.26 16.12 -0.70
CA GLY A 31 8.41 17.29 -0.90
C GLY A 31 7.86 17.46 -2.33
N LYS A 32 7.75 16.37 -3.10
CA LYS A 32 7.15 16.37 -4.45
C LYS A 32 5.74 15.79 -4.43
N SER A 33 4.90 16.23 -5.37
CA SER A 33 3.65 15.53 -5.65
C SER A 33 3.99 14.13 -6.13
N ILE A 34 3.30 13.13 -5.57
CA ILE A 34 3.42 11.74 -6.01
C ILE A 34 2.03 11.30 -6.42
N ASP A 35 1.88 11.09 -7.72
CA ASP A 35 0.69 10.49 -8.31
C ASP A 35 0.96 9.01 -8.51
N THR A 36 0.11 8.19 -7.90
CA THR A 36 0.21 6.73 -7.98
C THR A 36 -1.12 6.14 -8.40
N PHE A 37 -1.07 4.98 -9.04
CA PHE A 37 -2.22 4.25 -9.54
C PHE A 37 -2.30 2.88 -8.85
N PHE A 38 -3.49 2.29 -8.80
CA PHE A 38 -3.68 0.94 -8.26
C PHE A 38 -2.94 -0.08 -9.13
N ALA A 39 -2.28 -1.03 -8.46
CA ALA A 39 -1.57 -2.10 -9.15
C ALA A 39 -2.57 -3.09 -9.75
N LYS A 40 -2.33 -3.53 -10.99
CA LYS A 40 -3.16 -4.54 -11.67
C LYS A 40 -3.08 -5.90 -10.94
N GLY A 41 -4.15 -6.69 -10.97
CA GLY A 41 -4.18 -8.04 -10.38
C GLY A 41 -4.38 -8.05 -8.86
N PHE A 42 -4.97 -6.99 -8.31
CA PHE A 42 -5.33 -6.84 -6.89
C PHE A 42 -6.75 -6.29 -6.74
N GLU A 43 -7.68 -6.78 -7.56
CA GLU A 43 -9.07 -6.33 -7.63
C GLU A 43 -9.76 -6.41 -6.26
N GLU A 44 -9.48 -7.45 -5.47
CA GLU A 44 -10.05 -7.60 -4.12
C GLU A 44 -9.59 -6.49 -3.16
N ALA A 45 -8.37 -5.97 -3.33
CA ALA A 45 -7.88 -4.85 -2.52
C ALA A 45 -8.58 -3.54 -2.90
N GLU A 46 -8.91 -3.36 -4.18
CA GLU A 46 -9.68 -2.21 -4.66
C GLU A 46 -11.11 -2.24 -4.12
N GLU A 47 -11.76 -3.41 -4.14
CA GLU A 47 -13.11 -3.61 -3.59
C GLU A 47 -13.18 -3.30 -2.10
N VAL A 48 -12.21 -3.81 -1.32
CA VAL A 48 -12.14 -3.55 0.13
C VAL A 48 -11.91 -2.06 0.40
N LEU A 49 -11.07 -1.39 -0.38
CA LEU A 49 -10.84 0.05 -0.24
C LEU A 49 -12.09 0.86 -0.59
N ALA A 50 -12.78 0.52 -1.67
CA ALA A 50 -14.02 1.18 -2.07
C ALA A 50 -15.10 1.03 -1.00
N ALA A 51 -15.33 -0.19 -0.51
CA ALA A 51 -16.28 -0.45 0.57
C ALA A 51 -15.94 0.33 1.84
N TRP A 52 -14.65 0.46 2.16
CA TRP A 52 -14.18 1.25 3.29
C TRP A 52 -14.46 2.76 3.11
N ILE A 53 -14.20 3.31 1.93
CA ILE A 53 -14.49 4.73 1.63
C ILE A 53 -16.00 4.99 1.68
N THR A 54 -16.82 4.08 1.14
CA THR A 54 -18.28 4.16 1.23
C THR A 54 -18.74 4.15 2.69
N HIS A 55 -18.19 3.27 3.53
CA HIS A 55 -18.50 3.27 4.96
C HIS A 55 -18.12 4.60 5.64
N LEU A 56 -16.97 5.16 5.29
CA LEU A 56 -16.54 6.46 5.83
C LEU A 56 -17.51 7.57 5.46
N ASP A 57 -17.95 7.63 4.21
CA ASP A 57 -18.87 8.65 3.71
C ASP A 57 -20.30 8.46 4.27
N GLU A 58 -20.90 7.30 4.03
CA GLU A 58 -22.33 7.09 4.28
C GLU A 58 -22.67 6.80 5.75
N ILE A 59 -21.76 6.15 6.49
CA ILE A 59 -22.02 5.69 7.86
C ILE A 59 -21.27 6.56 8.88
N ALA A 60 -19.97 6.78 8.67
CA ALA A 60 -19.17 7.61 9.59
C ALA A 60 -19.30 9.12 9.33
N LEU A 61 -19.90 9.51 8.20
CA LEU A 61 -20.13 10.90 7.77
C LEU A 61 -18.81 11.70 7.66
N TYR A 62 -17.77 11.07 7.10
CA TYR A 62 -16.47 11.67 6.85
C TYR A 62 -16.50 12.49 5.56
N GLY A 63 -15.99 13.72 5.61
CA GLY A 63 -15.87 14.58 4.46
C GLY A 63 -14.56 14.37 3.68
N PRO A 64 -14.40 15.03 2.52
CA PRO A 64 -13.19 14.91 1.69
C PRO A 64 -11.89 15.27 2.43
N GLY A 65 -11.98 16.15 3.43
CA GLY A 65 -10.84 16.57 4.26
C GLY A 65 -10.50 15.60 5.39
N ASP A 66 -11.33 14.63 5.72
CA ASP A 66 -11.11 13.73 6.84
C ASP A 66 -10.09 12.62 6.50
N PRO A 67 -9.38 12.06 7.50
CA PRO A 67 -8.40 11.01 7.27
C PRO A 67 -9.08 9.72 6.76
N ILE A 68 -8.51 9.11 5.71
CA ILE A 68 -9.01 7.82 5.19
C ILE A 68 -8.70 6.67 6.15
N PHE A 69 -7.67 6.81 6.98
CA PHE A 69 -7.37 5.86 8.07
C PHE A 69 -7.37 6.63 9.40
N PRO A 70 -8.55 6.84 10.02
CA PRO A 70 -8.66 7.59 11.26
C PRO A 70 -8.04 6.87 12.45
N ALA A 71 -7.61 7.65 13.44
CA ALA A 71 -7.19 7.11 14.72
C ALA A 71 -8.38 6.47 15.47
N THR A 72 -8.10 5.43 16.25
CA THR A 72 -9.11 4.80 17.09
C THR A 72 -9.43 5.74 18.25
N ALA A 73 -10.69 6.15 18.38
CA ALA A 73 -11.14 6.91 19.53
C ALA A 73 -11.17 6.01 20.77
N ILE A 74 -10.81 6.56 21.92
CA ILE A 74 -10.75 5.84 23.19
C ILE A 74 -11.61 6.57 24.21
N ALA A 75 -12.60 5.87 24.77
CA ALA A 75 -13.43 6.38 25.85
C ALA A 75 -13.02 5.74 27.18
N ALA A 76 -13.14 6.51 28.26
CA ALA A 76 -13.01 5.97 29.62
C ALA A 76 -14.29 5.19 29.96
N GLN A 77 -14.11 3.97 30.48
CA GLN A 77 -15.18 3.19 31.09
C GLN A 77 -15.05 3.25 32.61
N SER A 78 -16.17 3.52 33.28
CA SER A 78 -16.25 3.43 34.73
C SER A 78 -15.83 2.03 35.18
N ASN A 79 -14.75 1.95 35.95
CA ASN A 79 -14.20 0.78 36.63
C ASN A 79 -13.46 -0.28 35.79
N THR A 80 -13.31 -0.12 34.47
CA THR A 80 -12.58 -1.10 33.62
C THR A 80 -11.48 -0.47 32.75
N GLY A 81 -11.20 0.83 32.93
CA GLY A 81 -10.13 1.52 32.21
C GLY A 81 -10.62 2.16 30.92
N PHE A 82 -9.96 1.85 29.80
CA PHE A 82 -10.19 2.50 28.50
C PHE A 82 -10.68 1.49 27.47
N LYS A 83 -11.63 1.89 26.61
CA LYS A 83 -12.15 1.06 25.52
C LYS A 83 -12.16 1.85 24.21
N ALA A 84 -11.94 1.16 23.10
CA ALA A 84 -12.16 1.72 21.78
C ALA A 84 -13.63 2.11 21.59
N ASP A 85 -13.87 3.34 21.15
CA ASP A 85 -15.19 3.94 20.98
C ASP A 85 -15.28 4.68 19.62
N GLY A 86 -15.16 3.91 18.54
CA GLY A 86 -15.22 4.43 17.17
C GLY A 86 -13.92 5.10 16.72
N PHE A 87 -14.06 6.21 16.00
CA PHE A 87 -12.97 6.88 15.29
C PHE A 87 -12.82 8.34 15.72
N GLU A 88 -11.58 8.77 15.86
CA GLU A 88 -11.24 10.18 15.98
C GLU A 88 -11.13 10.77 14.55
N ARG A 89 -11.65 11.98 14.32
CA ARG A 89 -11.46 12.71 13.05
C ARG A 89 -10.05 13.29 12.92
N SER A 90 -9.06 12.50 13.29
CA SER A 90 -7.65 12.83 13.23
C SER A 90 -6.86 11.60 12.76
N PRO A 91 -5.76 11.80 12.01
CA PRO A 91 -4.89 10.70 11.60
C PRO A 91 -4.15 10.13 12.82
N TRP A 92 -3.64 8.89 12.72
CA TRP A 92 -2.73 8.38 13.75
C TRP A 92 -1.49 9.29 13.89
N LYS A 93 -1.04 9.49 15.14
CA LYS A 93 0.17 10.28 15.43
C LYS A 93 1.47 9.58 14.99
N SER A 94 1.42 8.27 14.74
CA SER A 94 2.57 7.48 14.34
C SER A 94 2.16 6.37 13.38
N THR A 95 3.15 5.69 12.80
CA THR A 95 2.94 4.53 11.92
C THR A 95 2.85 3.20 12.68
N GLU A 96 2.99 3.23 14.00
CA GLU A 96 2.95 2.03 14.85
C GLU A 96 1.59 1.29 14.80
N PRO A 97 0.43 1.97 14.82
CA PRO A 97 -0.87 1.29 14.70
C PRO A 97 -0.98 0.48 13.41
N VAL A 98 -0.52 1.03 12.28
CA VAL A 98 -0.49 0.32 10.99
C VAL A 98 0.34 -0.95 11.09
N ARG A 99 1.53 -0.89 11.70
CA ARG A 99 2.39 -2.07 11.89
C ARG A 99 1.70 -3.13 12.75
N LYS A 100 1.04 -2.72 13.83
CA LYS A 100 0.30 -3.63 14.72
C LYS A 100 -0.87 -4.32 13.99
N ILE A 101 -1.63 -3.58 13.20
CA ILE A 101 -2.76 -4.12 12.41
C ILE A 101 -2.26 -5.15 11.40
N VAL A 102 -1.23 -4.80 10.63
CA VAL A 102 -0.64 -5.68 9.61
C VAL A 102 -0.08 -6.96 10.23
N ASN A 103 0.74 -6.85 11.28
CA ASN A 103 1.30 -8.01 11.98
C ASN A 103 0.20 -8.90 12.58
N GLY A 104 -0.83 -8.29 13.17
CA GLY A 104 -1.98 -9.01 13.69
C GLY A 104 -2.76 -9.77 12.60
N ALA A 105 -2.86 -9.20 11.40
CA ALA A 105 -3.49 -9.87 10.27
C ALA A 105 -2.68 -11.09 9.79
N PHE A 106 -1.35 -10.97 9.65
CA PHE A 106 -0.49 -12.11 9.32
C PHE A 106 -0.56 -13.22 10.38
N ALA A 107 -0.53 -12.86 11.67
CA ALA A 107 -0.65 -13.82 12.76
C ALA A 107 -1.99 -14.58 12.72
N ARG A 108 -3.11 -13.89 12.49
CA ARG A 108 -4.43 -14.53 12.34
C ARG A 108 -4.53 -15.43 11.12
N ALA A 109 -3.77 -15.14 10.06
CA ALA A 109 -3.67 -15.98 8.87
C ALA A 109 -2.67 -17.15 9.02
N GLY A 110 -1.99 -17.29 10.17
CA GLY A 110 -0.96 -18.31 10.37
C GLY A 110 0.30 -18.09 9.51
N LEU A 111 0.52 -16.86 9.05
CA LEU A 111 1.62 -16.50 8.16
C LEU A 111 2.77 -15.82 8.93
N PRO A 112 4.02 -15.91 8.44
CA PRO A 112 5.13 -15.12 8.97
C PRO A 112 4.81 -13.63 8.93
N ASN A 113 5.33 -12.87 9.91
CA ASN A 113 5.15 -11.43 9.93
C ASN A 113 5.98 -10.76 8.82
N PHE A 114 5.30 -10.05 7.94
CA PHE A 114 5.92 -9.20 6.92
C PHE A 114 5.65 -7.74 7.24
N GLY A 115 6.72 -6.98 7.48
CA GLY A 115 6.60 -5.56 7.75
C GLY A 115 6.12 -4.76 6.52
N PRO A 116 5.68 -3.51 6.71
CA PRO A 116 5.32 -2.57 5.65
C PRO A 116 6.16 -2.57 4.37
N HIS A 117 7.48 -2.73 4.48
CA HIS A 117 8.39 -2.68 3.34
C HIS A 117 8.27 -3.94 2.45
N ALA A 118 7.83 -5.06 3.03
CA ALA A 118 7.61 -6.31 2.30
C ALA A 118 6.52 -6.17 1.24
N PHE A 119 5.46 -5.38 1.47
CA PHE A 119 4.45 -5.10 0.43
C PHE A 119 5.05 -4.38 -0.77
N ARG A 120 5.99 -3.46 -0.53
CA ARG A 120 6.69 -2.77 -1.62
C ARG A 120 7.58 -3.73 -2.41
N HIS A 121 8.29 -4.63 -1.71
CA HIS A 121 9.08 -5.68 -2.36
C HIS A 121 8.20 -6.64 -3.17
N MET A 122 7.04 -7.02 -2.62
CA MET A 122 6.05 -7.87 -3.27
C MET A 122 5.54 -7.22 -4.56
N LEU A 123 5.14 -5.94 -4.52
CA LEU A 123 4.69 -5.21 -5.72
C LEU A 123 5.80 -5.06 -6.76
N ALA A 124 7.04 -4.80 -6.34
CA ALA A 124 8.16 -4.69 -7.27
C ALA A 124 8.48 -6.03 -7.95
N ARG A 125 8.43 -7.14 -7.21
CA ARG A 125 8.60 -8.49 -7.76
C ARG A 125 7.43 -8.89 -8.65
N HIS A 126 6.20 -8.54 -8.27
CA HIS A 126 5.02 -8.74 -9.09
C HIS A 126 5.17 -8.01 -10.43
N ALA A 127 5.57 -6.74 -10.42
CA ALA A 127 5.84 -5.97 -11.63
C ALA A 127 6.93 -6.61 -12.50
N ALA A 128 8.03 -7.08 -11.92
CA ALA A 128 9.10 -7.77 -12.66
C ALA A 128 8.62 -9.05 -13.35
N ASN A 129 7.66 -9.77 -12.75
CA ASN A 129 7.15 -11.03 -13.28
C ASN A 129 5.99 -10.88 -14.27
N THR A 130 5.22 -9.80 -14.19
CA THR A 130 3.96 -9.63 -14.93
C THR A 130 4.03 -8.58 -16.04
N SER A 131 5.02 -7.68 -16.02
CA SER A 131 5.18 -6.67 -17.06
C SER A 131 5.48 -7.35 -18.40
N LYS A 132 4.66 -7.06 -19.40
CA LYS A 132 4.77 -7.58 -20.77
C LYS A 132 5.65 -6.71 -21.66
N SER A 133 6.02 -5.52 -21.19
CA SER A 133 6.91 -4.60 -21.90
C SER A 133 7.81 -3.81 -20.93
N VAL A 134 8.90 -3.25 -21.47
CA VAL A 134 9.76 -2.32 -20.73
C VAL A 134 8.96 -1.10 -20.26
N ALA A 135 8.03 -0.59 -21.07
CA ALA A 135 7.18 0.54 -20.69
C ALA A 135 6.31 0.24 -19.47
N GLU A 136 5.70 -0.96 -19.41
CA GLU A 136 4.94 -1.40 -18.23
C GLU A 136 5.82 -1.53 -16.99
N PHE A 137 7.03 -2.06 -17.15
CA PHE A 137 7.98 -2.18 -16.05
C PHE A 137 8.43 -0.80 -15.52
N VAL A 138 8.72 0.14 -16.42
CA VAL A 138 9.07 1.53 -16.08
C VAL A 138 7.91 2.21 -15.35
N ALA A 139 6.67 2.07 -15.86
CA ALA A 139 5.48 2.63 -15.22
C ALA A 139 5.30 2.09 -13.80
N ASN A 140 5.44 0.77 -13.60
CA ASN A 140 5.39 0.17 -12.27
C ASN A 140 6.50 0.69 -11.33
N SER A 141 7.72 0.88 -11.84
CA SER A 141 8.82 1.45 -11.06
C SER A 141 8.56 2.90 -10.64
N GLN A 142 8.01 3.72 -11.54
CA GLN A 142 7.58 5.09 -11.25
C GLN A 142 6.44 5.12 -10.23
N ASN A 143 5.47 4.21 -10.36
CA ASN A 143 4.34 4.08 -9.46
C ASN A 143 4.76 3.71 -8.01
N LEU A 144 5.85 2.96 -7.87
CA LEU A 144 6.45 2.74 -6.56
C LEU A 144 7.12 4.04 -6.03
N GLY A 145 7.46 5.01 -6.87
CA GLY A 145 8.20 6.21 -6.48
C GLY A 145 9.72 5.99 -6.49
N HIS A 146 10.22 5.09 -7.33
CA HIS A 146 11.63 5.00 -7.67
C HIS A 146 11.93 5.91 -8.87
N THR A 147 12.76 6.93 -8.67
CA THR A 147 13.22 7.83 -9.73
C THR A 147 14.11 7.12 -10.75
N ASP A 148 14.78 6.03 -10.33
CA ASP A 148 15.65 5.22 -11.17
C ASP A 148 15.14 3.78 -11.25
N VAL A 149 14.75 3.37 -12.45
CA VAL A 149 14.28 2.01 -12.81
C VAL A 149 15.36 0.96 -12.53
N LEU A 150 16.64 1.33 -12.62
CA LEU A 150 17.77 0.45 -12.29
C LEU A 150 17.78 0.05 -10.82
N THR A 151 17.19 0.85 -9.93
CA THR A 151 17.02 0.45 -8.52
C THR A 151 16.08 -0.75 -8.42
N THR A 152 14.99 -0.75 -9.20
CA THR A 152 14.04 -1.87 -9.24
C THR A 152 14.67 -3.10 -9.92
N LEU A 153 15.38 -2.92 -11.04
CA LEU A 153 16.06 -4.05 -11.70
C LEU A 153 17.18 -4.66 -10.85
N ARG A 154 18.00 -3.85 -10.16
CA ARG A 154 19.08 -4.35 -9.31
C ARG A 154 18.56 -5.06 -8.05
N SER A 155 17.50 -4.53 -7.44
CA SER A 155 16.94 -5.10 -6.20
C SER A 155 16.02 -6.30 -6.42
N TYR A 156 15.33 -6.40 -7.57
CA TYR A 156 14.31 -7.44 -7.81
C TYR A 156 14.49 -8.23 -9.10
N GLY A 157 15.38 -7.81 -9.98
CA GLY A 157 15.67 -8.47 -11.25
C GLY A 157 16.79 -9.51 -11.18
N GLN A 158 17.19 -9.96 -9.98
CA GLN A 158 18.10 -11.08 -9.87
C GLN A 158 17.39 -12.37 -10.28
N ILE A 159 17.92 -13.00 -11.33
CA ILE A 159 17.41 -14.24 -11.90
C ILE A 159 18.31 -15.37 -11.40
N SER A 160 17.73 -16.47 -10.91
CA SER A 160 18.53 -17.65 -10.53
C SER A 160 19.21 -18.25 -11.77
N ARG A 161 20.28 -19.01 -11.56
CA ARG A 161 20.98 -19.68 -12.66
C ARG A 161 20.06 -20.60 -13.45
N GLU A 162 19.16 -21.30 -12.77
CA GLU A 162 18.17 -22.21 -13.34
C GLU A 162 17.21 -21.43 -14.24
N ARG A 163 16.65 -20.33 -13.72
CA ARG A 163 15.73 -19.48 -14.48
C ARG A 163 16.43 -18.79 -15.66
N GLN A 164 17.69 -18.42 -15.52
CA GLN A 164 18.49 -17.89 -16.63
C GLN A 164 18.69 -18.96 -17.72
N ARG A 165 19.02 -20.20 -17.34
CA ARG A 165 19.12 -21.32 -18.28
C ARG A 165 17.82 -21.51 -19.04
N GLU A 166 16.70 -21.58 -18.34
CA GLU A 166 15.37 -21.71 -18.96
C GLU A 166 15.10 -20.62 -19.99
N LEU A 167 15.33 -19.36 -19.63
CA LEU A 167 15.02 -18.22 -20.49
C LEU A 167 15.92 -18.16 -21.73
N ILE A 168 17.20 -18.50 -21.61
CA ILE A 168 18.17 -18.41 -22.73
C ILE A 168 18.10 -19.66 -23.62
N THR A 169 17.88 -20.84 -23.05
CA THR A 169 17.92 -22.11 -23.78
C THR A 169 16.55 -22.63 -24.20
N GLY A 170 15.48 -22.12 -23.60
CA GLY A 170 14.12 -22.64 -23.77
C GLY A 170 13.84 -23.95 -23.02
N ARG A 171 14.81 -24.53 -22.29
CA ARG A 171 14.68 -25.84 -21.62
C ARG A 171 14.32 -25.71 -20.15
N LYS A 172 13.25 -26.38 -19.73
CA LYS A 172 12.83 -26.43 -18.32
C LYS A 172 13.82 -27.26 -17.47
N PRO A 173 13.79 -27.16 -16.13
CA PRO A 173 14.73 -27.88 -15.26
C PRO A 173 14.65 -29.40 -15.40
N ASP A 174 13.47 -29.92 -15.76
CA ASP A 174 13.14 -31.35 -15.81
C ASP A 174 13.06 -31.93 -17.24
N GLU A 175 13.68 -31.26 -18.22
CA GLU A 175 14.01 -31.79 -19.57
C GLU A 175 15.52 -32.00 -19.71
#